data_AF-A0A382YW46-F1
#
_entry.id   AF-A0A382YW46-F1
#
_cell.length_a   1.000
_cell.length_b   1.000
_cell.length_c   1.000
_cell.angle_alpha   90.00
_cell.angle_beta   90.00
_cell.angle_gamma   90.00
#
_symmetry.space_group_name_H-M   'P 1'
#
loop_
_entity.id
_entity.type
_entity.pdbx_description
1 polymer ?
#
loop_
_entity_poly.entity_id
_entity_poly.type
_entity_poly.pdbx_seq_one_letter_code
_entity_poly.pdbx_strand_id
1 'polypeptide(L)'
;KIKCIDKSNGKPLAGIPIKIFWDMENQNSSIITNSEGIANYEIKRIWSSAKNPVIKFQINYDDLYLKTPEQILRLDPKVFETNINIEGPKIFLSATVNNLGKVIDHKDLSATIKKYFVDLSSAEFVKSRSKADLELKYYINTEERSKRLNNKYPFFVYATGSLSIIRLENNEEIYSINLPESKGADFNQNIIAGKRAIKNVLKEINDEGLLGLN
;
A
#
# COMPACT_ATOMS: atom_id res chain seq x y z
N LYS A 1 8.84 10.25 -20.58
CA LYS A 1 9.12 11.15 -21.73
C LYS A 1 8.31 10.67 -22.93
N ILE A 2 7.59 11.56 -23.60
CA ILE A 2 6.82 11.27 -24.82
C ILE A 2 7.36 12.14 -25.95
N LYS A 3 7.48 11.57 -27.17
CA LYS A 3 8.00 12.26 -28.35
C LYS A 3 6.98 12.21 -29.48
N CYS A 4 6.61 13.37 -30.01
CA CYS A 4 5.72 13.51 -31.16
C CYS A 4 6.53 13.95 -32.38
N ILE A 5 6.44 13.16 -33.45
CA ILE A 5 7.09 13.42 -34.72
C ILE A 5 6.08 13.31 -35.85
N ASP A 6 6.23 14.16 -36.85
CA ASP A 6 5.51 14.00 -38.11
C ASP A 6 6.12 12.84 -38.88
N LYS A 7 5.32 11.82 -39.16
CA LYS A 7 5.77 10.60 -39.84
C LYS A 7 6.22 10.85 -41.29
N SER A 8 5.69 11.89 -41.93
CA SER A 8 5.97 12.18 -43.35
C SER A 8 7.37 12.79 -43.57
N ASN A 9 7.84 13.60 -42.63
CA ASN A 9 9.07 14.39 -42.78
C ASN A 9 10.04 14.24 -41.59
N GLY A 10 9.67 13.49 -40.55
CA GLY A 10 10.49 13.21 -39.38
C GLY A 10 10.66 14.40 -38.42
N LYS A 11 10.04 15.55 -38.70
CA LYS A 11 10.19 16.77 -37.89
C LYS A 11 9.45 16.64 -36.56
N PRO A 12 9.97 17.27 -35.49
CA PRO A 12 9.27 17.34 -34.22
C PRO A 12 7.98 18.15 -34.33
N LEU A 13 6.94 17.70 -33.62
CA LEU A 13 5.65 18.39 -33.55
C LEU A 13 5.47 19.08 -32.20
N ALA A 14 5.56 20.40 -32.20
CA ALA A 14 5.35 21.25 -31.03
C ALA A 14 3.86 21.56 -30.81
N GLY A 15 3.48 21.83 -29.56
CA GLY A 15 2.12 22.25 -29.23
C GLY A 15 1.08 21.13 -29.30
N ILE A 16 1.50 19.86 -29.37
CA ILE A 16 0.59 18.71 -29.41
C ILE A 16 0.14 18.38 -27.99
N PRO A 17 -1.17 18.49 -27.67
CA PRO A 17 -1.70 18.08 -26.39
C PRO A 17 -1.81 16.55 -26.33
N ILE A 18 -1.41 16.00 -25.20
CA ILE A 18 -1.38 14.57 -24.92
C ILE A 18 -2.19 14.32 -23.66
N LYS A 19 -3.24 13.52 -23.78
CA LYS A 19 -4.01 13.00 -22.66
C LYS A 19 -3.32 11.77 -22.11
N ILE A 20 -3.17 11.73 -20.79
CA ILE A 20 -2.54 10.65 -20.04
C ILE A 20 -3.56 10.15 -19.03
N PHE A 21 -3.73 8.83 -18.98
CA PHE A 21 -4.74 8.18 -18.15
C PHE A 21 -4.28 6.81 -17.69
N TRP A 22 -4.91 6.31 -16.63
CA TRP A 22 -4.60 5.04 -15.99
C TRP A 22 -5.84 4.15 -16.05
N ASP A 23 -5.64 2.83 -16.13
CA ASP A 23 -6.78 1.89 -16.18
C ASP A 23 -7.66 1.90 -14.91
N MET A 24 -7.13 2.43 -13.81
CA MET A 24 -7.73 2.33 -12.47
C MET A 24 -8.11 3.68 -11.86
N GLU A 25 -7.81 4.82 -12.51
CA GLU A 25 -8.13 6.16 -11.98
C GLU A 25 -8.98 6.97 -12.95
N ASN A 26 -9.96 7.70 -12.40
CA ASN A 26 -10.68 8.76 -13.11
C ASN A 26 -9.83 10.04 -13.29
N GLN A 27 -8.58 10.04 -12.83
CA GLN A 27 -7.68 11.18 -12.98
C GLN A 27 -6.98 11.10 -14.34
N ASN A 28 -7.41 11.98 -15.23
CA ASN A 28 -6.71 12.26 -16.48
C ASN A 28 -5.78 13.44 -16.26
N SER A 29 -4.58 13.36 -16.84
CA SER A 29 -3.66 14.49 -16.92
C SER A 29 -3.43 14.87 -18.37
N SER A 30 -3.13 16.14 -18.62
CA SER A 30 -2.83 16.65 -19.95
C SER A 30 -1.48 17.36 -19.93
N ILE A 31 -0.66 17.10 -20.93
CA ILE A 31 0.62 17.78 -21.15
C ILE A 31 0.74 18.17 -22.62
N ILE A 32 1.59 19.14 -22.91
CA ILE A 32 1.80 19.65 -24.27
C ILE A 32 3.27 19.48 -24.66
N THR A 33 3.52 19.13 -25.92
CA THR A 33 4.90 19.03 -26.45
C THR A 33 5.55 20.39 -26.61
N ASN A 34 6.84 20.47 -26.26
CA ASN A 34 7.69 21.65 -26.48
C ASN A 34 8.10 21.82 -27.95
N SER A 35 8.95 22.81 -28.25
CA SER A 35 9.49 23.08 -29.60
C SER A 35 10.24 21.91 -30.24
N GLU A 36 10.77 20.99 -29.44
CA GLU A 36 11.46 19.77 -29.89
C GLU A 36 10.51 18.57 -30.02
N GLY A 37 9.21 18.79 -29.89
CA GLY A 37 8.19 17.74 -29.94
C GLY A 37 8.24 16.79 -28.74
N ILE A 38 8.80 17.24 -27.61
CA ILE A 38 8.95 16.44 -26.39
C ILE A 38 7.95 16.93 -25.35
N ALA A 39 7.24 16.00 -24.73
CA ALA A 39 6.46 16.24 -23.53
C ALA A 39 7.00 15.38 -22.37
N ASN A 40 7.27 16.02 -21.23
CA ASN A 40 7.73 15.35 -20.03
C ASN A 40 6.56 15.22 -19.06
N TYR A 41 6.22 13.97 -18.75
CA TYR A 41 5.25 13.65 -17.71
C TYR A 41 6.01 13.18 -16.48
N GLU A 42 5.71 13.77 -15.33
CA GLU A 42 6.18 13.32 -14.04
C GLU A 42 5.03 12.64 -13.30
N ILE A 43 5.25 11.39 -12.91
CA ILE A 43 4.27 10.62 -12.14
C ILE A 43 4.38 11.10 -10.69
N LYS A 44 3.43 11.93 -10.26
CA LYS A 44 3.48 12.54 -8.92
C LYS A 44 3.14 11.56 -7.79
N ARG A 45 2.19 10.65 -8.01
CA ARG A 45 1.78 9.64 -7.04
C ARG A 45 1.04 8.51 -7.75
N ILE A 46 1.37 7.28 -7.42
CA ILE A 46 0.64 6.09 -7.88
C ILE A 46 -0.07 5.53 -6.67
N TRP A 47 -1.40 5.59 -6.65
CA TRP A 47 -2.24 4.96 -5.61
C TRP A 47 -2.77 3.61 -6.06
N SER A 48 -2.05 2.95 -6.97
CA SER A 48 -2.43 1.65 -7.49
C SER A 48 -1.96 0.57 -6.53
N SER A 49 -2.90 -0.20 -5.99
CA SER A 49 -2.64 -1.49 -5.35
C SER A 49 -2.25 -2.59 -6.36
N ALA A 50 -2.42 -2.34 -7.66
CA ALA A 50 -1.95 -3.24 -8.70
C ALA A 50 -0.42 -3.14 -8.83
N LYS A 51 0.26 -4.30 -8.76
CA LYS A 51 1.71 -4.41 -8.87
C LYS A 51 2.30 -3.88 -10.19
N ASN A 52 1.50 -3.87 -11.26
CA ASN A 52 1.92 -3.48 -12.61
C ASN A 52 0.84 -2.58 -13.27
N PRO A 53 0.71 -1.32 -12.85
CA PRO A 53 -0.24 -0.43 -13.50
C PRO A 53 0.23 -0.10 -14.92
N VAL A 54 -0.75 0.03 -15.82
CA VAL A 54 -0.54 0.47 -17.19
C VAL A 54 -0.89 1.94 -17.28
N ILE A 55 0.06 2.74 -17.76
CA ILE A 55 -0.19 4.14 -18.12
C ILE A 55 -0.41 4.22 -19.62
N LYS A 56 -1.48 4.92 -20.00
CA LYS A 56 -1.92 5.09 -21.38
C LYS A 56 -1.82 6.55 -21.78
N PHE A 57 -1.46 6.77 -23.03
CA PHE A 57 -1.33 8.11 -23.61
C PHE A 57 -1.87 8.13 -25.03
N GLN A 58 -2.58 9.21 -25.33
CA GLN A 58 -3.12 9.49 -26.65
C GLN A 58 -3.07 10.98 -26.92
N ILE A 59 -3.13 11.38 -28.18
CA ILE A 59 -3.33 12.80 -28.52
C ILE A 59 -4.68 13.24 -27.95
N ASN A 60 -4.70 14.40 -27.28
CA ASN A 60 -5.95 14.99 -26.85
C ASN A 60 -6.57 15.77 -28.01
N TYR A 61 -7.44 15.11 -28.77
CA TYR A 61 -8.07 15.71 -29.95
C TYR A 61 -9.06 16.83 -29.61
N ASP A 62 -9.61 16.84 -28.39
CA ASP A 62 -10.50 17.91 -27.92
C ASP A 62 -9.74 19.24 -27.73
N ASP A 63 -8.49 19.14 -27.27
CA ASP A 63 -7.60 20.31 -27.07
C ASP A 63 -6.79 20.64 -28.34
N LEU A 64 -6.79 19.75 -29.33
CA LEU A 64 -6.13 19.99 -30.60
C LEU A 64 -7.01 20.95 -31.39
N TYR A 65 -6.50 22.15 -31.71
CA TYR A 65 -7.20 23.13 -32.57
C TYR A 65 -7.36 22.59 -34.00
N LEU A 66 -8.27 21.63 -34.18
CA LEU A 66 -8.69 21.09 -35.45
C LEU A 66 -9.76 22.00 -36.02
N LYS A 67 -9.51 22.53 -37.22
CA LYS A 67 -10.30 23.63 -37.77
C LYS A 67 -11.66 23.18 -38.31
N THR A 68 -11.92 21.89 -38.49
CA THR A 68 -13.21 21.39 -39.02
C THR A 68 -13.66 20.05 -38.41
N PRO A 69 -14.98 19.84 -38.21
CA PRO A 69 -15.55 18.56 -37.75
C PRO A 69 -15.19 17.34 -38.61
N GLU A 70 -14.99 17.54 -39.91
CA GLU A 70 -14.61 16.50 -40.87
C GLU A 70 -13.18 15.97 -40.65
N GLN A 71 -12.28 16.82 -40.15
CA GLN A 71 -10.93 16.40 -39.76
C GLN A 71 -10.96 15.54 -38.50
N ILE A 72 -11.88 15.84 -37.57
CA ILE A 72 -12.07 15.09 -36.32
C ILE A 72 -12.66 13.70 -36.58
N LEU A 73 -13.67 13.59 -37.44
CA LEU A 73 -14.35 12.33 -37.80
C LEU A 73 -13.43 11.28 -38.45
N ARG A 74 -12.27 11.67 -38.98
CA ARG A 74 -11.29 10.77 -39.62
C ARG A 74 -10.19 10.29 -38.67
N LEU A 75 -10.19 10.75 -37.43
CA LEU A 75 -9.16 10.40 -36.47
C LEU A 75 -9.53 9.09 -35.80
N ASP A 76 -8.69 8.08 -36.01
CA ASP A 76 -8.67 6.87 -35.21
C ASP A 76 -7.65 7.08 -34.07
N PRO A 77 -8.10 7.47 -32.87
CA PRO A 77 -7.21 7.81 -31.77
C PRO A 77 -6.43 6.56 -31.34
N LYS A 78 -5.14 6.52 -31.73
CA LYS A 78 -4.24 5.48 -31.24
C LYS A 78 -3.87 5.73 -29.79
N VAL A 79 -4.14 4.72 -28.97
CA VAL A 79 -3.67 4.63 -27.59
C VAL A 79 -2.32 3.93 -27.60
N PHE A 80 -1.35 4.55 -26.96
CA PHE A 80 -0.08 3.93 -26.64
C PHE A 80 -0.06 3.63 -25.14
N GLU A 81 0.56 2.52 -24.77
CA GLU A 81 0.61 2.06 -23.39
C GLU A 81 2.02 1.65 -23.00
N THR A 82 2.34 1.82 -21.72
CA THR A 82 3.55 1.27 -21.13
C THR A 82 3.26 0.74 -19.74
N ASN A 83 3.92 -0.35 -19.39
CA ASN A 83 3.88 -0.89 -18.03
C ASN A 83 4.75 -0.03 -17.11
N ILE A 84 4.30 0.16 -15.88
CA ILE A 84 5.10 0.73 -14.81
C ILE A 84 5.51 -0.38 -13.87
N ASN A 85 6.81 -0.48 -13.61
CA ASN A 85 7.34 -1.33 -12.56
C ASN A 85 7.39 -0.52 -11.26
N ILE A 86 6.58 -0.90 -10.28
CA ILE A 86 6.62 -0.29 -8.94
C ILE A 86 7.56 -1.12 -8.08
N GLU A 87 8.65 -0.50 -7.65
CA GLU A 87 9.53 -1.06 -6.62
C GLU A 87 9.08 -0.51 -5.26
N GLY A 88 8.38 -1.34 -4.49
CA GLY A 88 8.00 -1.01 -3.12
C GLY A 88 9.18 -1.12 -2.14
N PRO A 89 9.05 -0.61 -0.91
CA PRO A 89 10.11 -0.66 0.07
C PRO A 89 10.41 -2.11 0.48
N LYS A 90 11.68 -2.40 0.73
CA LYS A 90 12.11 -3.66 1.35
C LYS A 90 11.95 -3.57 2.85
N ILE A 91 11.12 -4.42 3.43
CA ILE A 91 10.77 -4.40 4.84
C ILE A 91 11.33 -5.64 5.54
N PHE A 92 12.07 -5.43 6.62
CA PHE A 92 12.39 -6.47 7.60
C PHE A 92 11.33 -6.49 8.69
N LEU A 93 10.78 -7.67 9.03
CA LEU A 93 9.79 -7.81 10.09
C LEU A 93 10.44 -8.27 11.40
N SER A 94 10.22 -7.52 12.47
CA SER A 94 10.69 -7.78 13.83
C SER A 94 9.48 -7.90 14.75
N ALA A 95 9.20 -9.10 15.27
CA ALA A 95 7.93 -9.38 15.93
C ALA A 95 8.11 -10.24 17.18
N THR A 96 7.42 -9.84 18.26
CA THR A 96 7.31 -10.64 19.48
C THR A 96 5.87 -10.65 19.96
N VAL A 97 5.34 -11.85 20.22
CA VAL A 97 3.98 -12.05 20.74
C VAL A 97 4.04 -12.90 22.00
N ASN A 98 3.59 -12.33 23.12
CA ASN A 98 3.57 -12.96 24.43
C ASN A 98 2.14 -13.29 24.86
N ASN A 99 1.88 -14.57 25.10
CA ASN A 99 0.67 -15.03 25.75
C ASN A 99 0.93 -15.36 27.22
N LEU A 100 0.48 -14.48 28.14
CA LEU A 100 0.64 -14.64 29.59
C LEU A 100 2.10 -14.97 29.98
N GLY A 101 3.04 -14.17 29.48
CA GLY A 101 4.48 -14.30 29.75
C GLY A 101 5.22 -15.36 28.92
N LYS A 102 4.53 -16.07 28.01
CA LYS A 102 5.16 -17.05 27.10
C LYS A 102 5.15 -16.54 25.66
N VAL A 103 6.32 -16.50 25.03
CA VAL A 103 6.42 -16.22 23.59
C VAL A 103 5.69 -17.31 22.81
N ILE A 104 4.82 -16.92 21.88
CA ILE A 104 4.07 -17.84 21.02
C ILE A 104 4.34 -17.61 19.52
N ASP A 105 4.01 -18.63 18.74
CA ASP A 105 3.99 -18.52 17.28
C ASP A 105 2.94 -17.48 16.84
N HIS A 106 3.30 -16.72 15.83
CA HIS A 106 2.54 -15.56 15.36
C HIS A 106 2.53 -15.49 13.82
N LYS A 107 2.66 -16.65 13.14
CA LYS A 107 2.70 -16.71 11.68
C LYS A 107 1.47 -16.11 11.03
N ASP A 108 0.28 -16.40 11.53
CA ASP A 108 -0.98 -15.89 10.98
C ASP A 108 -1.09 -14.36 11.13
N LEU A 109 -0.67 -13.84 12.29
CA LEU A 109 -0.61 -12.41 12.56
C LEU A 109 0.40 -11.71 11.64
N SER A 110 1.61 -12.26 11.56
CA SER A 110 2.64 -11.78 10.64
C SER A 110 2.16 -11.80 9.19
N ALA A 111 1.50 -12.87 8.74
CA ALA A 111 1.02 -12.98 7.37
C ALA A 111 -0.02 -11.90 7.05
N THR A 112 -0.92 -11.61 7.99
CA THR A 112 -1.96 -10.58 7.82
C THR A 112 -1.37 -9.18 7.78
N ILE A 113 -0.48 -8.84 8.71
CA ILE A 113 0.22 -7.55 8.72
C ILE A 113 1.06 -7.38 7.45
N LYS A 114 1.80 -8.42 7.04
CA LYS A 114 2.57 -8.39 5.78
C LYS A 114 1.67 -8.13 4.59
N LYS A 115 0.53 -8.83 4.51
CA LYS A 115 -0.45 -8.64 3.43
C LYS A 115 -0.91 -7.18 3.35
N TYR A 116 -1.22 -6.55 4.49
CA TYR A 116 -1.61 -5.14 4.52
C TYR A 116 -0.57 -4.23 3.85
N PHE A 117 0.73 -4.37 4.18
CA PHE A 117 1.79 -3.55 3.58
C PHE A 117 2.08 -3.93 2.12
N VAL A 118 1.97 -5.21 1.75
CA VAL A 118 2.10 -5.64 0.35
C VAL A 118 0.99 -5.01 -0.50
N ASP A 119 -0.24 -5.04 -0.01
CA ASP A 119 -1.42 -4.55 -0.74
C ASP A 119 -1.44 -3.00 -0.77
N LEU A 120 -0.97 -2.32 0.28
CA LEU A 120 -0.94 -0.85 0.38
C LEU A 120 0.23 -0.19 -0.38
N SER A 121 1.43 -0.75 -0.31
CA SER A 121 2.65 -0.08 -0.79
C SER A 121 3.53 -0.94 -1.69
N SER A 122 3.03 -2.08 -2.17
CA SER A 122 3.80 -3.05 -2.94
C SER A 122 5.09 -3.50 -2.22
N ALA A 123 5.09 -3.47 -0.88
CA ALA A 123 6.26 -3.78 -0.08
C ALA A 123 6.80 -5.19 -0.32
N GLU A 124 8.12 -5.34 -0.26
CA GLU A 124 8.80 -6.64 -0.31
C GLU A 124 9.33 -7.01 1.07
N PHE A 125 8.87 -8.14 1.65
CA PHE A 125 9.41 -8.58 2.95
C PHE A 125 10.67 -9.42 2.80
N VAL A 126 11.79 -8.88 3.26
CA VAL A 126 13.11 -9.54 3.20
C VAL A 126 13.46 -10.23 4.51
N LYS A 127 14.25 -11.31 4.42
CA LYS A 127 14.66 -12.10 5.61
C LYS A 127 15.79 -11.46 6.42
N SER A 128 16.56 -10.55 5.83
CA SER A 128 17.72 -9.92 6.48
C SER A 128 17.48 -8.44 6.69
N ARG A 129 17.67 -7.96 7.92
CA ARG A 129 17.62 -6.53 8.26
C ARG A 129 18.58 -5.70 7.41
N SER A 130 19.74 -6.24 7.06
CA SER A 130 20.74 -5.53 6.23
C SER A 130 20.33 -5.33 4.77
N LYS A 131 19.28 -5.99 4.29
CA LYS A 131 18.76 -5.86 2.92
C LYS A 131 17.47 -5.04 2.86
N ALA A 132 17.05 -4.47 3.99
CA ALA A 132 15.80 -3.75 4.12
C ALA A 132 16.05 -2.24 4.17
N ASP A 133 15.08 -1.49 3.66
CA ASP A 133 15.00 -0.04 3.79
C ASP A 133 14.32 0.35 5.11
N LEU A 134 13.34 -0.47 5.52
CA LEU A 134 12.51 -0.26 6.70
C LEU A 134 12.52 -1.51 7.61
N GLU A 135 12.40 -1.29 8.92
CA GLU A 135 12.02 -2.31 9.88
C GLU A 135 10.59 -2.05 10.34
N LEU A 136 9.71 -3.03 10.09
CA LEU A 136 8.39 -3.08 10.69
C LEU A 136 8.50 -3.88 11.98
N LYS A 137 8.31 -3.19 13.11
CA LYS A 137 8.39 -3.79 14.43
C LYS A 137 7.01 -3.86 15.06
N TYR A 138 6.63 -5.00 15.61
CA TYR A 138 5.43 -5.05 16.44
C TYR A 138 5.62 -5.93 17.68
N TYR A 139 4.91 -5.55 18.73
CA TYR A 139 4.87 -6.26 19.99
C TYR A 139 3.42 -6.45 20.43
N ILE A 140 3.05 -7.66 20.83
CA ILE A 140 1.77 -7.93 21.48
C ILE A 140 2.03 -8.68 22.77
N ASN A 141 1.39 -8.24 23.85
CA ASN A 141 1.37 -8.93 25.12
C ASN A 141 -0.05 -9.24 25.53
N THR A 142 -0.22 -10.24 26.39
CA THR A 142 -1.49 -10.47 27.08
C THR A 142 -1.30 -10.57 28.57
N GLU A 143 -2.32 -10.11 29.28
CA GLU A 143 -2.35 -10.09 30.74
C GLU A 143 -3.74 -10.43 31.30
N GLU A 144 -3.74 -11.09 32.45
CA GLU A 144 -4.94 -11.30 33.26
C GLU A 144 -5.00 -10.18 34.32
N ARG A 145 -5.94 -9.25 34.16
CA ARG A 145 -6.08 -8.09 35.06
C ARG A 145 -6.87 -8.39 36.33
N SER A 146 -7.59 -9.51 36.34
CA SER A 146 -8.42 -9.92 37.46
C SER A 146 -8.49 -11.43 37.51
N LYS A 147 -8.33 -12.00 38.71
CA LYS A 147 -8.56 -13.43 38.91
C LYS A 147 -10.00 -13.78 38.57
N ARG A 148 -10.17 -14.94 37.94
CA ARG A 148 -11.47 -15.59 37.75
C ARG A 148 -12.21 -15.71 39.10
N LEU A 149 -13.47 -15.25 39.15
CA LEU A 149 -14.29 -15.26 40.37
C LEU A 149 -14.52 -16.69 40.91
N ASN A 150 -14.99 -17.59 40.05
CA ASN A 150 -15.14 -19.03 40.33
C ASN A 150 -15.29 -19.80 39.02
N ASN A 151 -15.41 -21.13 39.11
CA ASN A 151 -15.51 -22.03 37.95
C ASN A 151 -16.77 -21.85 37.07
N LYS A 152 -17.73 -20.99 37.45
CA LYS A 152 -18.90 -20.63 36.63
C LYS A 152 -18.66 -19.41 35.73
N TYR A 153 -17.63 -18.62 35.99
CA TYR A 153 -17.26 -17.45 35.18
C TYR A 153 -16.11 -17.80 34.23
N PRO A 154 -15.98 -17.18 33.05
CA PRO A 154 -14.82 -17.41 32.19
C PRO A 154 -13.55 -16.74 32.75
N PHE A 155 -12.39 -17.20 32.30
CA PHE A 155 -11.16 -16.43 32.34
C PHE A 155 -11.28 -15.26 31.37
N PHE A 156 -10.78 -14.10 31.78
CA PHE A 156 -10.67 -12.91 30.92
C PHE A 156 -9.21 -12.50 30.81
N VAL A 157 -8.75 -12.37 29.58
CA VAL A 157 -7.37 -11.97 29.26
C VAL A 157 -7.44 -10.84 28.25
N TYR A 158 -6.58 -9.85 28.42
CA TYR A 158 -6.54 -8.65 27.60
C TYR A 158 -5.25 -8.66 26.78
N ALA A 159 -5.35 -8.35 25.49
CA ALA A 159 -4.23 -8.16 24.60
C ALA A 159 -3.99 -6.67 24.38
N THR A 160 -2.75 -6.23 24.52
CA THR A 160 -2.30 -4.89 24.19
C THR A 160 -1.03 -5.00 23.35
N GLY A 161 -0.72 -3.97 22.58
CA GLY A 161 0.46 -4.01 21.73
C GLY A 161 0.78 -2.69 21.08
N SER A 162 1.87 -2.69 20.32
CA SER A 162 2.30 -1.57 19.51
C SER A 162 2.87 -2.05 18.19
N LEU A 163 2.84 -1.16 17.21
CA LEU A 163 3.45 -1.33 15.90
C LEU A 163 4.22 -0.05 15.57
N SER A 164 5.44 -0.19 15.08
CA SER A 164 6.25 0.92 14.61
C SER A 164 6.99 0.61 13.32
N ILE A 165 7.28 1.66 12.57
CA ILE A 165 8.06 1.62 11.34
C ILE A 165 9.32 2.44 11.59
N ILE A 166 10.46 1.79 11.40
CA ILE A 166 11.78 2.37 11.62
C ILE A 166 12.49 2.44 10.27
N ARG A 167 12.98 3.63 9.90
CA ARG A 167 13.86 3.79 8.74
C ARG A 167 15.25 3.31 9.10
N LEU A 168 15.78 2.35 8.34
CA LEU A 168 17.04 1.70 8.70
C LEU A 168 18.29 2.52 8.34
N GLU A 169 18.18 3.43 7.38
CA GLU A 169 19.28 4.34 6.97
C GLU A 169 19.84 5.15 8.14
N ASN A 170 18.95 5.68 8.99
CA ASN A 170 19.29 6.57 10.11
C ASN A 170 18.75 6.06 11.46
N ASN A 171 18.11 4.87 11.49
CA ASN A 171 17.47 4.27 12.65
C ASN A 171 16.40 5.16 13.31
N GLU A 172 15.70 5.96 12.51
CA GLU A 172 14.63 6.86 12.93
C GLU A 172 13.28 6.12 12.97
N GLU A 173 12.55 6.22 14.08
CA GLU A 173 11.16 5.75 14.13
C GLU A 173 10.26 6.78 13.44
N ILE A 174 9.77 6.44 12.25
CA ILE A 174 8.98 7.34 11.40
C ILE A 174 7.47 7.19 11.60
N TYR A 175 7.05 6.13 12.28
CA TYR A 175 5.65 5.88 12.62
C TYR A 175 5.57 4.95 13.84
N SER A 176 4.63 5.21 14.74
CA SER A 176 4.39 4.40 15.93
C SER A 176 2.94 4.53 16.38
N ILE A 177 2.30 3.40 16.64
CA ILE A 177 0.94 3.33 17.17
C ILE A 177 0.82 2.28 18.25
N ASN A 178 -0.13 2.51 19.16
CA ASN A 178 -0.65 1.45 19.99
C ASN A 178 -1.71 0.68 19.20
N LEU A 179 -1.62 -0.64 19.23
CA LEU A 179 -2.67 -1.50 18.71
C LEU A 179 -3.89 -1.43 19.64
N PRO A 180 -5.11 -1.57 19.09
CA PRO A 180 -6.31 -1.55 19.90
C PRO A 180 -6.24 -2.64 20.98
N GLU A 181 -6.71 -2.29 22.18
CA GLU A 181 -6.84 -3.26 23.25
C GLU A 181 -8.00 -4.18 22.93
N SER A 182 -7.76 -5.49 23.03
CA SER A 182 -8.79 -6.48 22.79
C SER A 182 -8.90 -7.47 23.94
N LYS A 183 -10.14 -7.89 24.21
CA LYS A 183 -10.47 -8.85 25.25
C LYS A 183 -10.75 -10.24 24.68
N GLY A 184 -10.21 -11.26 25.32
CA GLY A 184 -10.51 -12.67 25.08
C GLY A 184 -11.07 -13.35 26.31
N ALA A 185 -11.93 -14.34 26.09
CA ALA A 185 -12.57 -15.10 27.16
C ALA A 185 -12.56 -16.60 26.87
N ASP A 186 -12.41 -17.43 27.91
CA ASP A 186 -12.57 -18.89 27.82
C ASP A 186 -12.95 -19.48 29.19
N PHE A 187 -13.85 -20.47 29.22
CA PHE A 187 -14.31 -21.06 30.47
C PHE A 187 -13.34 -22.05 31.11
N ASN A 188 -12.40 -22.58 30.33
CA ASN A 188 -11.57 -23.71 30.72
C ASN A 188 -10.13 -23.29 30.97
N GLN A 189 -9.55 -22.42 30.13
CA GLN A 189 -8.12 -22.10 30.17
C GLN A 189 -7.83 -20.63 29.83
N ASN A 190 -7.09 -19.94 30.71
CA ASN A 190 -6.63 -18.57 30.48
C ASN A 190 -5.71 -18.45 29.24
N ILE A 191 -4.90 -19.47 28.94
CA ILE A 191 -4.06 -19.52 27.72
C ILE A 191 -4.92 -19.43 26.45
N ILE A 192 -6.09 -20.09 26.43
CA ILE A 192 -7.02 -20.03 25.29
C ILE A 192 -7.69 -18.65 25.23
N ALA A 193 -8.07 -18.08 26.38
CA ALA A 193 -8.59 -16.71 26.44
C ALA A 193 -7.56 -15.71 25.88
N GLY A 194 -6.28 -15.84 26.22
CA GLY A 194 -5.20 -15.00 25.68
C GLY A 194 -5.01 -15.15 24.17
N LYS A 195 -5.04 -16.38 23.63
CA LYS A 195 -5.02 -16.60 22.17
C LYS A 195 -6.21 -15.93 21.48
N ARG A 196 -7.41 -15.95 22.09
CA ARG A 196 -8.59 -15.26 21.56
C ARG A 196 -8.43 -13.74 21.59
N ALA A 197 -7.86 -13.18 22.66
CA ALA A 197 -7.59 -11.75 22.75
C ALA A 197 -6.65 -11.29 21.61
N ILE A 198 -5.57 -12.03 21.36
CA ILE A 198 -4.62 -11.75 20.26
C ILE A 198 -5.31 -11.86 18.89
N LYS A 199 -6.15 -12.88 18.68
CA LYS A 199 -6.91 -13.04 17.43
C LYS A 199 -7.87 -11.87 17.20
N ASN A 200 -8.46 -11.34 18.26
CA ASN A 200 -9.37 -10.21 18.18
C ASN A 200 -8.63 -8.90 17.83
N VAL A 201 -7.40 -8.67 18.30
CA VAL A 201 -6.55 -7.55 17.82
C VAL A 201 -6.41 -7.61 16.30
N LEU A 202 -6.19 -8.80 15.74
CA LEU A 202 -6.08 -8.98 14.29
C LEU A 202 -7.37 -8.64 13.55
N LYS A 203 -8.51 -8.97 14.15
CA LYS A 203 -9.81 -8.65 13.57
C LYS A 203 -10.03 -7.14 13.52
N GLU A 204 -9.74 -6.44 14.62
CA GLU A 204 -9.84 -4.98 14.69
C GLU A 204 -8.92 -4.31 13.66
N ILE A 205 -7.68 -4.81 13.51
CA ILE A 205 -6.76 -4.35 12.46
C ILE A 205 -7.36 -4.50 11.05
N ASN A 206 -8.04 -5.60 10.77
CA ASN A 206 -8.64 -5.82 9.45
C ASN A 206 -9.90 -4.97 9.21
N ASP A 207 -10.68 -4.72 10.26
CA ASP A 207 -11.95 -3.98 10.17
C ASP A 207 -11.70 -2.45 10.11
N GLU A 208 -10.69 -1.95 10.83
CA GLU A 208 -10.39 -0.51 10.96
C GLU A 208 -9.17 -0.03 10.14
N GLY A 209 -8.31 -0.95 9.71
CA GLY A 209 -7.03 -0.65 9.04
C GLY A 209 -5.92 -0.25 10.02
N LEU A 210 -4.65 -0.52 9.67
CA LEU A 210 -3.50 -0.18 10.54
C LEU A 210 -3.18 1.31 10.57
N LEU A 211 -3.54 2.07 9.53
CA LEU A 211 -3.11 3.46 9.34
C LEU A 211 -4.28 4.45 9.29
N GLY A 212 -5.51 3.99 9.60
CA GLY A 212 -6.73 4.78 9.38
C GLY A 212 -6.97 5.13 7.90
N LEU A 213 -6.36 4.36 6.99
CA LEU A 213 -6.52 4.47 5.54
C LEU A 213 -7.39 3.29 5.10
N ASN A 214 -8.69 3.55 4.91
CA ASN A 214 -9.63 2.65 4.23
C ASN A 214 -9.93 3.20 2.84
#